data_AF-A0A840TV44-F1
#
_entry.id   AF-A0A840TV44-F1
#
_cell.length_a   1.000
_cell.length_b   1.000
_cell.length_c   1.000
_cell.angle_alpha   90.00
_cell.angle_beta   90.00
_cell.angle_gamma   90.00
#
_symmetry.space_group_name_H-M   'P 1'
#
loop_
_entity.id
_entity.type
_entity.pdbx_description
1 polymer ?
#
loop_
_entity_poly.entity_id
_entity_poly.type
_entity_poly.pdbx_seq_one_letter_code
_entity_poly.pdbx_strand_id
1 'polypeptide(L)'
;MLNPVYQKENSPQENNAIERRITTDDEVKLYNAMVALKYDRKMVDAYFGLVGDMLVELDIPPTSNKIAMTIRKDLIMPVSIGQRYVIRPGQKGNIGLIMPLEFKEIIEDYPVAETEDSYFYSQGTQVALWVNFAIHSADELDSLVVNLRKSAVQSELLRTKISGFRKYHNPAYYKACIDNDYRRGLLLGNNQQGT
;
A
#
# COMPACT_ATOMS: atom_id res chain seq x y z
N MET A 1 -11.33 45.61 -10.77
CA MET A 1 -11.73 44.70 -11.88
C MET A 1 -10.86 43.47 -11.79
N LEU A 2 -11.42 42.29 -11.54
CA LEU A 2 -10.70 41.01 -11.46
C LEU A 2 -10.66 40.40 -12.87
N ASN A 3 -9.46 40.13 -13.40
CA ASN A 3 -9.30 39.39 -14.65
C ASN A 3 -9.70 37.92 -14.42
N PRO A 4 -10.60 37.34 -15.23
CA PRO A 4 -10.85 35.91 -15.17
C PRO A 4 -9.64 35.18 -15.76
N VAL A 5 -9.01 34.32 -14.95
CA VAL A 5 -8.02 33.36 -15.41
C VAL A 5 -8.76 32.34 -16.28
N TYR A 6 -8.62 32.46 -17.60
CA TYR A 6 -9.03 31.42 -18.54
C TYR A 6 -8.18 30.16 -18.28
N GLN A 7 -8.77 29.17 -17.62
CA GLN A 7 -8.21 27.81 -17.64
C GLN A 7 -8.49 27.24 -19.03
N LYS A 8 -7.43 27.10 -19.84
CA LYS A 8 -7.51 26.49 -21.16
C LYS A 8 -7.75 24.99 -20.96
N GLU A 9 -8.91 24.50 -21.38
CA GLU A 9 -9.21 23.07 -21.34
C GLU A 9 -8.32 22.34 -22.36
N ASN A 10 -7.65 21.28 -21.91
CA ASN A 10 -6.78 20.45 -22.74
C ASN A 10 -7.62 19.61 -23.71
N SER A 11 -7.11 19.39 -24.92
CA SER A 11 -7.72 18.49 -25.89
C SER A 11 -7.67 17.02 -25.42
N PRO A 12 -8.55 16.13 -25.94
CA PRO A 12 -8.51 14.70 -25.62
C PRO A 12 -7.16 14.02 -25.93
N GLN A 13 -6.43 14.47 -26.97
CA GLN A 13 -5.11 13.93 -27.26
C GLN A 13 -4.06 14.39 -26.23
N GLU A 14 -4.13 15.65 -25.79
CA GLU A 14 -3.26 16.16 -24.72
C GLU A 14 -3.57 15.48 -23.39
N ASN A 15 -4.84 15.26 -23.06
CA ASN A 15 -5.25 14.50 -21.87
C ASN A 15 -4.72 13.06 -21.92
N ASN A 16 -4.86 12.36 -23.05
CA ASN A 16 -4.31 11.02 -23.22
C ASN A 16 -2.76 11.00 -23.12
N ALA A 17 -2.07 12.01 -23.66
CA ALA A 17 -0.62 12.11 -23.58
C ALA A 17 -0.14 12.43 -22.14
N ILE A 18 -0.87 13.29 -21.42
CA ILE A 18 -0.64 13.61 -20.01
C ILE A 18 -0.91 12.38 -19.15
N GLU A 19 -2.04 11.68 -19.34
CA GLU A 19 -2.36 10.43 -18.67
C GLU A 19 -1.28 9.38 -18.91
N ARG A 20 -0.86 9.17 -20.18
CA ARG A 20 0.25 8.26 -20.51
C ARG A 20 1.55 8.65 -19.81
N ARG A 21 1.96 9.93 -19.85
CA ARG A 21 3.18 10.41 -19.17
C ARG A 21 3.11 10.23 -17.65
N ILE A 22 2.01 10.61 -17.02
CA ILE A 22 1.79 10.43 -15.59
C ILE A 22 1.88 8.95 -15.24
N THR A 23 1.27 8.08 -16.06
CA THR A 23 1.34 6.63 -15.88
C THR A 23 2.78 6.13 -16.01
N THR A 24 3.56 6.60 -16.99
CA THR A 24 4.97 6.20 -17.17
C THR A 24 5.85 6.66 -15.99
N ASP A 25 5.69 7.89 -15.51
CA ASP A 25 6.47 8.40 -14.36
C ASP A 25 6.15 7.62 -13.08
N ASP A 26 4.89 7.26 -12.87
CA ASP A 26 4.47 6.48 -11.72
C ASP A 26 4.84 5.01 -11.86
N GLU A 27 4.79 4.43 -13.05
CA GLU A 27 5.32 3.09 -13.35
C GLU A 27 6.83 3.02 -13.10
N VAL A 28 7.60 4.06 -13.43
CA VAL A 28 9.04 4.15 -13.12
C VAL A 28 9.27 4.24 -11.61
N LYS A 29 8.49 5.06 -10.88
CA LYS A 29 8.58 5.12 -9.40
C LYS A 29 8.21 3.78 -8.77
N LEU A 30 7.15 3.14 -9.28
CA LEU A 30 6.68 1.83 -8.85
C LEU A 30 7.77 0.78 -9.06
N TYR A 31 8.37 0.74 -10.25
CA TYR A 31 9.52 -0.11 -10.55
C TYR A 31 10.66 0.11 -9.56
N ASN A 32 11.08 1.37 -9.37
CA ASN A 32 12.16 1.70 -8.44
C ASN A 32 11.83 1.28 -7.01
N ALA A 33 10.59 1.43 -6.56
CA ALA A 33 10.15 0.94 -5.26
C ALA A 33 10.17 -0.59 -5.18
N MET A 34 9.71 -1.30 -6.20
CA MET A 34 9.78 -2.77 -6.25
C MET A 34 11.23 -3.28 -6.21
N VAL A 35 12.15 -2.62 -6.93
CA VAL A 35 13.58 -2.95 -6.88
C VAL A 35 14.20 -2.58 -5.53
N ALA A 36 13.80 -1.44 -4.96
CA ALA A 36 14.29 -0.98 -3.66
C ALA A 36 13.78 -1.81 -2.48
N LEU A 37 12.72 -2.60 -2.68
CA LEU A 37 12.39 -3.66 -1.74
C LEU A 37 13.56 -4.63 -1.57
N LYS A 38 14.61 -4.63 -2.42
CA LYS A 38 15.94 -5.28 -2.21
C LYS A 38 15.93 -6.78 -1.88
N TYR A 39 14.76 -7.37 -1.78
CA TYR A 39 14.53 -8.75 -1.37
C TYR A 39 14.08 -9.55 -2.60
N ASP A 40 14.25 -10.86 -2.48
CA ASP A 40 13.77 -11.88 -3.41
C ASP A 40 12.42 -11.49 -4.02
N ARG A 41 12.20 -11.83 -5.29
CA ARG A 41 10.92 -11.67 -6.00
C ARG A 41 9.72 -12.09 -5.14
N LYS A 42 9.92 -13.07 -4.26
CA LYS A 42 8.97 -13.49 -3.23
C LYS A 42 8.46 -12.37 -2.33
N MET A 43 9.29 -11.43 -1.89
CA MET A 43 8.86 -10.30 -1.05
C MET A 43 7.99 -9.31 -1.80
N VAL A 44 8.31 -9.04 -3.07
CA VAL A 44 7.45 -8.22 -3.93
C VAL A 44 6.10 -8.92 -4.07
N ASP A 45 6.10 -10.21 -4.39
CA ASP A 45 4.86 -10.98 -4.52
C ASP A 45 4.07 -11.07 -3.21
N ALA A 46 4.74 -11.24 -2.06
CA ALA A 46 4.12 -11.27 -0.74
C ALA A 46 3.47 -9.92 -0.40
N TYR A 47 4.20 -8.82 -0.58
CA TYR A 47 3.69 -7.48 -0.27
C TYR A 47 2.50 -7.11 -1.18
N PHE A 48 2.65 -7.24 -2.50
CA PHE A 48 1.56 -6.92 -3.43
C PHE A 48 0.38 -7.88 -3.32
N GLY A 49 0.63 -9.16 -3.04
CA GLY A 49 -0.40 -10.16 -2.76
C GLY A 49 -1.23 -9.79 -1.53
N LEU A 50 -0.58 -9.49 -0.39
CA LEU A 50 -1.29 -9.08 0.83
C LEU A 50 -2.14 -7.82 0.64
N VAL A 51 -1.66 -6.86 -0.14
CA VAL A 51 -2.44 -5.66 -0.49
C VAL A 51 -3.58 -6.02 -1.43
N GLY A 52 -3.34 -6.86 -2.44
CA GLY A 52 -4.36 -7.34 -3.37
C GLY A 52 -5.50 -8.07 -2.67
N ASP A 53 -5.17 -9.02 -1.79
CA ASP A 53 -6.14 -9.77 -0.99
C ASP A 53 -6.97 -8.83 -0.12
N MET A 54 -6.34 -7.86 0.54
CA MET A 54 -7.05 -6.86 1.33
C MET A 54 -8.02 -6.02 0.48
N LEU A 55 -7.62 -5.62 -0.74
CA LEU A 55 -8.48 -4.85 -1.65
C LEU A 55 -9.69 -5.68 -2.10
N VAL A 56 -9.48 -6.95 -2.43
CA VAL A 56 -10.55 -7.86 -2.89
C VAL A 56 -11.49 -8.25 -1.74
N GLU A 57 -10.95 -8.69 -0.60
CA GLU A 57 -11.72 -9.15 0.55
C GLU A 57 -12.62 -8.07 1.17
N LEU A 58 -12.22 -6.81 1.05
CA LEU A 58 -12.94 -5.66 1.60
C LEU A 58 -13.68 -4.84 0.54
N ASP A 59 -13.77 -5.37 -0.69
CA ASP A 59 -14.46 -4.75 -1.83
C ASP A 59 -14.07 -3.28 -2.03
N ILE A 60 -12.75 -3.03 -2.04
CA ILE A 60 -12.20 -1.67 -2.18
C ILE A 60 -11.99 -1.37 -3.67
N PRO A 61 -12.81 -0.47 -4.27
CA PRO A 61 -12.67 -0.15 -5.69
C PRO A 61 -11.42 0.71 -5.94
N PRO A 62 -10.89 0.72 -7.18
CA PRO A 62 -9.75 1.55 -7.56
C PRO A 62 -10.01 3.05 -7.37
N THR A 63 -11.27 3.47 -7.38
CA THR A 63 -11.70 4.86 -7.17
C THR A 63 -11.91 5.23 -5.69
N SER A 64 -11.67 4.31 -4.76
CA SER A 64 -11.84 4.57 -3.33
C SER A 64 -10.94 5.70 -2.86
N ASN A 65 -11.56 6.75 -2.33
CA ASN A 65 -10.84 7.91 -1.79
C ASN A 65 -10.38 7.70 -0.34
N LYS A 66 -10.70 6.55 0.28
CA LYS A 66 -10.38 6.25 1.68
C LYS A 66 -8.98 5.64 1.85
N ILE A 67 -8.50 4.98 0.81
CA ILE A 67 -7.21 4.29 0.77
C ILE A 67 -6.21 5.10 -0.04
N ALA A 68 -4.94 5.05 0.34
CA ALA A 68 -3.86 5.57 -0.46
C ALA A 68 -2.65 4.64 -0.36
N MET A 69 -2.18 4.19 -1.53
CA MET A 69 -0.84 3.60 -1.67
C MET A 69 0.09 4.70 -2.20
N THR A 70 1.14 4.99 -1.44
CA THR A 70 2.06 6.09 -1.76
C THR A 70 3.48 5.56 -1.81
N ILE A 71 4.33 6.13 -2.68
CA ILE A 71 5.76 5.88 -2.67
C ILE A 71 6.43 7.09 -2.04
N ARG A 72 7.14 6.86 -0.94
CA ARG A 72 7.91 7.88 -0.22
C ARG A 72 9.25 8.14 -0.91
N LYS A 73 9.96 9.18 -0.50
CA LYS A 73 11.28 9.55 -1.07
C LYS A 73 12.34 8.47 -0.87
N ASP A 74 12.21 7.67 0.19
CA ASP A 74 13.04 6.52 0.51
C ASP A 74 12.59 5.23 -0.21
N LEU A 75 11.68 5.35 -1.18
CA LEU A 75 11.11 4.27 -1.97
C LEU A 75 10.27 3.25 -1.17
N ILE A 76 10.02 3.51 0.12
CA ILE A 76 9.08 2.73 0.91
C ILE A 76 7.66 3.03 0.41
N MET A 77 6.89 1.96 0.25
CA MET A 77 5.52 2.03 -0.27
C MET A 77 4.52 1.64 0.81
N PRO A 78 4.11 2.53 1.73
CA PRO A 78 3.04 2.21 2.66
C PRO A 78 1.66 2.26 1.98
N VAL A 79 0.77 1.40 2.47
CA VAL A 79 -0.67 1.47 2.27
C VAL A 79 -1.32 2.09 3.50
N SER A 80 -2.19 3.06 3.27
CA SER A 80 -2.88 3.79 4.33
C SER A 80 -4.37 3.85 4.11
N ILE A 81 -5.13 3.87 5.20
CA ILE A 81 -6.57 4.14 5.22
C ILE A 81 -6.80 5.35 6.13
N GLY A 82 -7.41 6.40 5.58
CA GLY A 82 -7.53 7.66 6.30
C GLY A 82 -6.16 8.29 6.53
N GLN A 83 -5.73 8.34 7.79
CA GLN A 83 -4.41 8.82 8.22
C GLN A 83 -3.56 7.74 8.87
N ARG A 84 -3.97 6.46 8.81
CA ARG A 84 -3.22 5.35 9.41
C ARG A 84 -2.63 4.43 8.36
N TYR A 85 -1.40 3.99 8.60
CA TYR A 85 -0.83 2.88 7.86
C TYR A 85 -1.55 1.59 8.23
N VAL A 86 -1.77 0.75 7.23
CA VAL A 86 -2.41 -0.56 7.39
C VAL A 86 -1.50 -1.71 6.94
N ILE A 87 -0.66 -1.46 5.94
CA ILE A 87 0.37 -2.37 5.46
C ILE A 87 1.59 -1.52 5.07
N ARG A 88 2.81 -1.92 5.46
CA ARG A 88 4.05 -1.24 5.05
C ARG A 88 5.16 -2.29 4.90
N PRO A 89 5.94 -2.26 3.80
CA PRO A 89 7.15 -3.06 3.75
C PRO A 89 8.16 -2.51 4.77
N GLY A 90 8.65 -3.39 5.63
CA GLY A 90 9.68 -3.11 6.62
C GLY A 90 11.09 -3.30 6.08
N GLN A 91 12.07 -3.06 6.94
CA GLN A 91 13.46 -3.43 6.65
C GLN A 91 13.66 -4.95 6.86
N LYS A 92 14.69 -5.51 6.23
CA LYS A 92 15.12 -6.92 6.38
C LYS A 92 14.11 -7.99 5.99
N GLY A 93 13.16 -7.66 5.10
CA GLY A 93 12.17 -8.62 4.61
C GLY A 93 10.95 -8.74 5.51
N ASN A 94 10.74 -7.81 6.44
CA ASN A 94 9.55 -7.80 7.28
C ASN A 94 8.40 -7.06 6.59
N ILE A 95 7.16 -7.41 6.92
CA ILE A 95 5.95 -6.67 6.53
C ILE A 95 5.25 -6.23 7.80
N GLY A 96 5.07 -4.92 7.94
CA GLY A 96 4.31 -4.33 9.03
C GLY A 96 2.83 -4.27 8.70
N LEU A 97 2.00 -4.71 9.65
CA LEU A 97 0.56 -4.78 9.56
C LEU A 97 -0.07 -4.01 10.72
N ILE A 98 -1.21 -3.38 10.47
CA ILE A 98 -2.09 -2.94 11.55
C ILE A 98 -2.76 -4.16 12.18
N MET A 99 -2.74 -4.23 13.51
CA MET A 99 -3.39 -5.30 14.27
C MET A 99 -4.28 -4.71 15.37
N PRO A 100 -5.32 -5.43 15.80
CA PRO A 100 -6.18 -4.99 16.89
C PRO A 100 -5.45 -5.23 18.24
N LEU A 101 -5.90 -4.58 19.33
CA LEU A 101 -5.18 -4.62 20.61
C LEU A 101 -5.13 -6.02 21.23
N GLU A 102 -6.15 -6.81 20.95
CA GLU A 102 -6.34 -8.20 21.33
C GLU A 102 -5.16 -9.08 20.87
N PHE A 103 -4.46 -8.70 19.81
CA PHE A 103 -3.26 -9.44 19.37
C PHE A 103 -2.14 -9.40 20.41
N LYS A 104 -2.09 -8.39 21.31
CA LYS A 104 -1.11 -8.37 22.42
C LYS A 104 -1.22 -9.59 23.33
N GLU A 105 -2.42 -10.15 23.47
CA GLU A 105 -2.67 -11.27 24.38
C GLU A 105 -2.11 -12.60 23.86
N ILE A 106 -1.87 -12.68 22.55
CA ILE A 106 -1.44 -13.91 21.86
C ILE A 106 -0.10 -13.74 21.13
N ILE A 107 0.54 -12.58 21.22
CA ILE A 107 1.78 -12.30 20.46
C ILE A 107 2.92 -13.25 20.83
N GLU A 108 2.95 -13.77 22.06
CA GLU A 108 3.95 -14.74 22.51
C GLU A 108 3.90 -16.05 21.71
N ASP A 109 2.76 -16.38 21.11
CA ASP A 109 2.60 -17.54 20.21
C ASP A 109 3.16 -17.28 18.81
N TYR A 110 3.56 -16.03 18.51
CA TYR A 110 4.08 -15.58 17.22
C TYR A 110 5.51 -15.06 17.35
N PRO A 111 6.53 -15.92 17.43
CA PRO A 111 7.93 -15.51 17.62
C PRO A 111 8.51 -14.69 16.46
N VAL A 112 7.83 -14.66 15.31
CA VAL A 112 8.19 -13.86 14.13
C VAL A 112 7.52 -12.47 14.12
N ALA A 113 6.75 -12.14 15.15
CA ALA A 113 6.01 -10.89 15.28
C ALA A 113 6.69 -9.94 16.28
N GLU A 114 6.89 -8.69 15.89
CA GLU A 114 7.46 -7.63 16.74
C GLU A 114 6.55 -6.38 16.73
N THR A 115 6.12 -5.92 17.91
CA THR A 115 5.31 -4.71 18.06
C THR A 115 6.16 -3.43 18.05
N GLU A 116 5.74 -2.41 17.28
CA GLU A 116 6.26 -1.04 17.39
C GLU A 116 5.34 -0.19 18.28
N ASP A 117 5.80 0.15 19.49
CA ASP A 117 4.99 0.82 20.52
C ASP A 117 4.62 2.30 20.22
N SER A 118 5.14 2.86 19.14
CA SER A 118 5.00 4.29 18.80
C SER A 118 3.78 4.62 17.92
N TYR A 119 2.95 3.62 17.58
CA TYR A 119 1.84 3.80 16.63
C TYR A 119 0.46 3.80 17.29
N PHE A 120 -0.42 4.61 16.70
CA PHE A 120 -1.88 4.59 16.87
C PHE A 120 -2.39 4.89 18.28
N TYR A 121 -2.21 6.14 18.70
CA TYR A 121 -2.80 6.68 19.91
C TYR A 121 -3.96 7.61 19.60
N SER A 122 -4.95 7.64 20.49
CA SER A 122 -6.03 8.62 20.52
C SER A 122 -6.19 9.11 21.94
N GLN A 123 -6.03 10.42 22.17
CA GLN A 123 -6.13 11.01 23.52
C GLN A 123 -5.27 10.29 24.57
N GLY A 124 -4.06 9.87 24.19
CA GLY A 124 -3.12 9.18 25.08
C GLY A 124 -3.37 7.67 25.26
N THR A 125 -4.44 7.12 24.69
CA THR A 125 -4.74 5.68 24.74
C THR A 125 -4.36 5.01 23.42
N GLN A 126 -3.64 3.89 23.47
CA GLN A 126 -3.35 3.10 22.27
C GLN A 126 -4.65 2.44 21.78
N VAL A 127 -4.92 2.52 20.48
CA VAL A 127 -6.19 2.05 19.89
C VAL A 127 -6.01 1.05 18.75
N ALA A 128 -4.77 0.76 18.38
CA ALA A 128 -4.38 -0.32 17.47
C ALA A 128 -2.89 -0.61 17.68
N LEU A 129 -2.42 -1.74 17.16
CA LEU A 129 -1.01 -2.10 17.15
C LEU A 129 -0.43 -1.93 15.76
N TRP A 130 0.87 -1.68 15.72
CA TRP A 130 1.68 -1.90 14.53
C TRP A 130 2.59 -3.09 14.79
N VAL A 131 2.43 -4.17 14.02
CA VAL A 131 3.16 -5.43 14.21
C VAL A 131 3.91 -5.76 12.94
N ASN A 132 5.22 -5.97 13.05
CA ASN A 132 6.05 -6.44 11.95
C ASN A 132 6.14 -7.96 11.99
N PHE A 133 5.86 -8.58 10.85
CA PHE A 133 6.03 -10.02 10.65
C PHE A 133 7.23 -10.24 9.74
N ALA A 134 8.17 -11.08 10.17
CA ALA A 134 9.25 -11.58 9.32
C ALA A 134 8.71 -12.72 8.43
N ILE A 135 8.13 -12.36 7.27
CA ILE A 135 7.52 -13.31 6.33
C ILE A 135 8.17 -13.20 4.95
N HIS A 136 8.28 -14.33 4.27
CA HIS A 136 8.81 -14.41 2.90
C HIS A 136 7.74 -14.70 1.83
N SER A 137 6.52 -15.03 2.26
CA SER A 137 5.32 -15.21 1.42
C SER A 137 4.08 -14.72 2.15
N ALA A 138 3.05 -14.30 1.41
CA ALA A 138 1.74 -13.96 1.98
C ALA A 138 1.09 -15.17 2.68
N ASP A 139 1.31 -16.37 2.14
CA ASP A 139 0.76 -17.64 2.65
C ASP A 139 1.39 -18.10 3.99
N GLU A 140 2.44 -17.41 4.47
CA GLU A 140 3.05 -17.70 5.77
C GLU A 140 2.24 -17.13 6.94
N LEU A 141 1.30 -16.21 6.68
CA LEU A 141 0.37 -15.74 7.70
C LEU A 141 -0.76 -16.74 7.89
N ASP A 142 -0.95 -17.19 9.12
CA ASP A 142 -2.06 -18.06 9.45
C ASP A 142 -3.41 -17.32 9.40
N SER A 143 -4.49 -18.10 9.42
CA SER A 143 -5.85 -17.56 9.35
C SER A 143 -6.20 -16.64 10.51
N LEU A 144 -5.60 -16.82 11.70
CA LEU A 144 -5.88 -15.95 12.85
C LEU A 144 -5.30 -14.57 12.62
N VAL A 145 -4.02 -14.47 12.22
CA VAL A 145 -3.37 -13.20 11.88
C VAL A 145 -4.11 -12.50 10.75
N VAL A 146 -4.47 -13.24 9.69
CA VAL A 146 -5.23 -12.69 8.55
C VAL A 146 -6.57 -12.10 9.01
N ASN A 147 -7.30 -12.81 9.87
CA ASN A 147 -8.60 -12.36 10.39
C ASN A 147 -8.48 -11.15 11.33
N LEU A 148 -7.48 -11.12 12.21
CA LEU A 148 -7.24 -9.99 13.10
C LEU A 148 -6.83 -8.74 12.34
N ARG A 149 -5.89 -8.87 11.39
CA ARG A 149 -5.53 -7.81 10.44
C ARG A 149 -6.78 -7.29 9.74
N LYS A 150 -7.60 -8.18 9.18
CA LYS A 150 -8.83 -7.81 8.47
C LYS A 150 -9.78 -6.99 9.35
N SER A 151 -10.02 -7.41 10.59
CA SER A 151 -10.86 -6.68 11.55
C SER A 151 -10.33 -5.27 11.82
N ALA A 152 -9.02 -5.13 12.00
CA ALA A 152 -8.38 -3.82 12.19
C ALA A 152 -8.55 -2.93 10.95
N VAL A 153 -8.27 -3.45 9.74
CA VAL A 153 -8.44 -2.71 8.49
C VAL A 153 -9.90 -2.30 8.26
N GLN A 154 -10.85 -3.18 8.54
CA GLN A 154 -12.29 -2.89 8.41
C GLN A 154 -12.73 -1.77 9.36
N SER A 155 -12.24 -1.79 10.60
CA SER A 155 -12.48 -0.72 11.57
C SER A 155 -11.96 0.64 11.07
N GLU A 156 -10.79 0.64 10.42
CA GLU A 156 -10.20 1.82 9.79
C GLU A 156 -11.00 2.33 8.58
N LEU A 157 -11.56 1.45 7.76
CA LEU A 157 -12.41 1.81 6.62
C LEU A 157 -13.74 2.43 7.05
N LEU A 158 -14.36 1.87 8.09
CA LEU A 158 -15.67 2.31 8.58
C LEU A 158 -15.60 3.73 9.16
N ARG A 159 -14.56 4.03 9.92
CA ARG A 159 -14.37 5.38 10.50
C ARG A 159 -13.90 6.43 9.49
N THR A 160 -13.28 6.00 8.39
CA THR A 160 -12.68 6.92 7.41
C THR A 160 -13.70 7.35 6.37
N LYS A 161 -13.86 8.66 6.19
CA LYS A 161 -14.64 9.25 5.08
C LYS A 161 -13.79 9.54 3.85
N ILE A 162 -12.55 10.00 4.06
CA ILE A 162 -11.58 10.31 3.00
C ILE A 162 -10.16 10.10 3.54
N SER A 163 -9.22 9.73 2.66
CA SER A 163 -7.81 9.63 3.00
C SER A 163 -7.22 11.01 3.28
N GLY A 164 -6.50 11.13 4.40
CA GLY A 164 -5.81 12.36 4.78
C GLY A 164 -4.56 12.63 3.95
N PHE A 165 -4.04 11.62 3.24
CA PHE A 165 -2.85 11.77 2.40
C PHE A 165 -3.12 12.51 1.08
N ARG A 166 -4.40 12.79 0.75
CA ARG A 166 -4.90 13.58 -0.41
C ARG A 166 -4.31 13.25 -1.79
N LYS A 167 -3.50 12.20 -1.88
CA LYS A 167 -3.04 11.56 -3.09
C LYS A 167 -3.99 10.39 -3.30
N TYR A 168 -4.86 10.53 -4.29
CA TYR A 168 -5.77 9.47 -4.71
C TYR A 168 -4.99 8.19 -5.01
N HIS A 169 -5.69 7.06 -4.98
CA HIS A 169 -5.13 5.79 -5.40
C HIS A 169 -4.49 5.96 -6.78
N ASN A 170 -3.19 5.71 -6.87
CA ASN A 170 -2.52 5.73 -8.17
C ASN A 170 -2.98 4.49 -8.96
N PRO A 171 -3.53 4.64 -10.18
CA PRO A 171 -4.05 3.51 -10.94
C PRO A 171 -3.02 2.42 -11.24
N ALA A 172 -1.76 2.79 -11.55
CA ALA A 172 -0.69 1.83 -11.80
C ALA A 172 -0.39 1.00 -10.54
N TYR A 173 -0.45 1.64 -9.37
CA TYR A 173 -0.15 1.01 -8.09
C TYR A 173 -1.26 0.00 -7.73
N TYR A 174 -2.53 0.39 -7.88
CA TYR A 174 -3.66 -0.52 -7.70
C TYR A 174 -3.58 -1.70 -8.67
N LYS A 175 -3.31 -1.42 -9.95
CA LYS A 175 -3.17 -2.45 -10.97
C LYS A 175 -2.07 -3.44 -10.62
N ALA A 176 -0.93 -3.00 -10.10
CA ALA A 176 0.14 -3.90 -9.67
C ALA A 176 -0.22 -4.82 -8.49
N CYS A 177 -1.20 -4.44 -7.65
CA CYS A 177 -1.73 -5.31 -6.59
C CYS A 177 -2.67 -6.39 -7.14
N ILE A 178 -3.51 -6.05 -8.12
CA ILE A 178 -4.59 -6.93 -8.60
C ILE A 178 -4.17 -7.76 -9.83
N ASP A 179 -3.28 -7.25 -10.66
CA ASP A 179 -2.84 -7.86 -11.92
C ASP A 179 -1.38 -8.30 -11.83
N ASN A 180 -1.20 -9.60 -11.57
CA ASN A 180 0.12 -10.24 -11.45
C ASN A 180 0.93 -10.16 -12.75
N ASP A 181 0.29 -10.22 -13.92
CA ASP A 181 0.99 -10.20 -15.20
C ASP A 181 1.48 -8.79 -15.52
N TYR A 182 0.67 -7.77 -15.23
CA TYR A 182 1.11 -6.38 -15.28
C TYR A 182 2.33 -6.13 -14.34
N ARG A 183 2.26 -6.59 -13.09
CA ARG A 183 3.38 -6.47 -12.14
C ARG A 183 4.65 -7.14 -12.65
N ARG A 184 4.55 -8.36 -13.21
CA ARG A 184 5.67 -9.07 -13.82
C ARG A 184 6.21 -8.33 -15.05
N GLY A 185 5.33 -7.79 -15.88
CA GLY A 185 5.68 -6.98 -17.04
C GLY A 185 6.54 -5.78 -16.68
N LEU A 186 6.22 -5.06 -15.60
CA LEU A 186 7.03 -3.93 -15.11
C LEU A 186 8.45 -4.34 -14.70
N LEU A 187 8.61 -5.53 -14.09
CA LEU A 187 9.91 -6.05 -13.67
C LEU A 187 10.74 -6.62 -14.83
N LEU A 188 10.10 -7.11 -15.89
CA LEU A 188 10.77 -7.69 -17.06
C LEU A 188 11.07 -6.64 -18.15
N GLY A 189 10.15 -5.70 -18.39
CA GLY A 189 10.21 -4.72 -19.47
C GLY A 189 11.25 -3.62 -19.26
N ASN A 190 11.55 -3.23 -18.01
CA ASN A 190 12.57 -2.22 -17.71
C ASN A 190 14.01 -2.75 -17.80
N ASN A 191 14.21 -4.06 -17.85
CA ASN A 191 15.53 -4.66 -18.12
C ASN A 191 15.98 -4.53 -19.58
N GLN A 192 15.11 -4.05 -20.49
CA GLN A 192 15.43 -3.86 -21.91
C GLN A 192 15.79 -2.42 -22.30
N GLN A 193 15.78 -1.47 -21.36
CA GLN A 193 16.18 -0.08 -21.62
C GLN A 193 17.63 0.23 -21.18
N GLY A 194 18.41 -0.80 -20.85
CA GLY A 194 19.76 -0.67 -20.27
C GLY A 194 20.85 -1.52 -20.92
N THR A 195 20.78 -1.72 -22.24
CA THR A 195 21.90 -2.27 -23.05
C THR A 195 22.21 -1.36 -24.21
#